data_AF-A0AAV0XQZ3-F1
#
_entry.id   AF-A0AAV0XQZ3-F1
#
_cell.length_a   1.000
_cell.length_b   1.000
_cell.length_c   1.000
_cell.angle_alpha   90.00
_cell.angle_beta   90.00
_cell.angle_gamma   90.00
#
_symmetry.space_group_name_H-M   'P 1'
#
loop_
_entity.id
_entity.type
_entity.pdbx_description
1 polymer ?
#
loop_
_entity_poly.entity_id
_entity_poly.type
_entity_poly.pdbx_seq_one_letter_code
_entity_poly.pdbx_strand_id
1 'polypeptide(L)'
;MYGPITAGELQGTLNVLLKQAQKWYFLEEMHLLARGQHIRTSSKLRSLTPFIDAAGILRVGGRLQHTHASFDERHPIILNADDQLTRLLVDYEHRRLMHDGPQHLLASLQRRYWIFG
;
A
#
# COMPACT_ATOMS: atom_id res chain seq x y z
N MET A 1 24.28 1.89 -21.89
CA MET A 1 25.09 2.20 -20.70
C MET A 1 24.11 2.51 -19.58
N TYR A 2 23.81 1.55 -18.70
CA TYR A 2 22.90 1.77 -17.57
C TYR A 2 23.75 2.24 -16.39
N GLY A 3 23.47 3.46 -15.90
CA GLY A 3 24.09 3.99 -14.68
C GLY A 3 23.61 3.21 -13.44
N PRO A 4 24.20 3.46 -12.26
CA PRO A 4 23.74 2.85 -11.02
C PRO A 4 22.27 3.22 -10.77
N ILE A 5 21.46 2.24 -10.40
CA ILE A 5 20.03 2.45 -10.08
C ILE A 5 19.95 3.45 -8.94
N THR A 6 19.36 4.59 -9.22
CA THR A 6 19.16 5.64 -8.22
C THR A 6 18.00 5.27 -7.30
N ALA A 7 18.00 5.81 -6.08
CA ALA A 7 16.87 5.65 -5.16
C ALA A 7 15.53 6.13 -5.78
N GLY A 8 15.59 7.15 -6.64
CA GLY A 8 14.44 7.65 -7.39
C GLY A 8 13.88 6.64 -8.40
N GLU A 9 14.73 5.96 -9.15
CA GLU A 9 14.32 4.92 -10.10
C GLU A 9 13.72 3.70 -9.40
N LEU A 10 14.30 3.30 -8.25
CA LEU A 10 13.76 2.21 -7.44
C LEU A 10 12.37 2.56 -6.90
N GLN A 11 12.19 3.77 -6.35
CA GLN A 11 10.91 4.23 -5.84
C GLN A 11 9.87 4.37 -6.96
N GLY A 12 10.27 4.89 -8.12
CA GLY A 12 9.41 4.98 -9.31
C GLY A 12 8.93 3.61 -9.77
N THR A 13 9.85 2.64 -9.84
CA THR A 13 9.53 1.25 -10.21
C THR A 13 8.58 0.61 -9.21
N LEU A 14 8.84 0.76 -7.91
CA LEU A 14 7.96 0.25 -6.87
C LEU A 14 6.56 0.85 -6.99
N ASN A 15 6.43 2.16 -7.22
CA ASN A 15 5.14 2.82 -7.40
C ASN A 15 4.36 2.26 -8.60
N VAL A 16 5.04 1.91 -9.70
CA VAL A 16 4.41 1.26 -10.86
C VAL A 16 3.89 -0.13 -10.48
N LEU A 17 4.71 -0.93 -9.80
CA LEU A 17 4.31 -2.28 -9.35
C LEU A 17 3.12 -2.22 -8.38
N LEU A 18 3.14 -1.31 -7.42
CA LEU A 18 2.05 -1.10 -6.47
C LEU A 18 0.74 -0.77 -7.20
N LYS A 19 0.79 0.17 -8.15
CA LYS A 19 -0.38 0.53 -8.96
C LYS A 19 -0.91 -0.66 -9.77
N GLN A 20 -0.01 -1.49 -10.30
CA GLN A 20 -0.39 -2.66 -11.07
C GLN A 20 -1.08 -3.71 -10.18
N ALA A 21 -0.50 -4.01 -9.02
CA ALA A 21 -1.09 -4.90 -8.03
C ALA A 21 -2.47 -4.40 -7.59
N GLN A 22 -2.60 -3.11 -7.27
CA GLN A 22 -3.89 -2.53 -6.87
C GLN A 22 -4.96 -2.62 -7.95
N LYS A 23 -4.59 -2.39 -9.22
CA LYS A 23 -5.53 -2.54 -10.34
C LYS A 23 -6.04 -3.96 -10.52
N TRP A 24 -5.26 -4.99 -10.18
CA TRP A 24 -5.73 -6.37 -10.31
C TRP A 24 -6.83 -6.72 -9.30
N TYR A 25 -6.79 -6.15 -8.10
CA TYR A 25 -7.71 -6.51 -7.01
C TYR A 25 -8.77 -5.46 -6.69
N PHE A 26 -8.53 -4.19 -7.02
CA PHE A 26 -9.35 -3.04 -6.60
C PHE A 26 -9.71 -2.11 -7.77
N LEU A 27 -9.79 -2.66 -8.99
CA LEU A 27 -10.04 -1.88 -10.21
C LEU A 27 -11.30 -1.01 -10.09
N GLU A 28 -12.38 -1.59 -9.56
CA GLU A 28 -13.65 -0.90 -9.43
C GLU A 28 -13.55 0.25 -8.43
N GLU A 29 -13.02 -0.01 -7.23
CA GLU A 29 -12.82 1.02 -6.22
C GLU A 29 -11.96 2.16 -6.73
N MET A 30 -10.86 1.84 -7.43
CA MET A 30 -9.99 2.85 -8.03
C MET A 30 -10.72 3.68 -9.10
N HIS A 31 -11.53 3.06 -9.96
CA HIS A 31 -12.31 3.78 -10.96
C HIS A 31 -13.35 4.72 -10.35
N LEU A 32 -14.05 4.27 -9.30
CA LEU A 32 -15.03 5.08 -8.59
C LEU A 32 -14.34 6.29 -7.91
N LEU A 33 -13.26 6.04 -7.18
CA LEU A 33 -12.50 7.10 -6.50
C LEU A 33 -11.91 8.11 -7.48
N ALA A 34 -11.37 7.66 -8.62
CA ALA A 34 -10.83 8.55 -9.65
C ALA A 34 -11.89 9.50 -10.25
N ARG A 35 -13.17 9.13 -10.19
CA ARG A 35 -14.31 9.95 -10.64
C ARG A 35 -14.93 10.78 -9.51
N GLY A 36 -14.35 10.78 -8.31
CA GLY A 36 -14.93 11.41 -7.12
C GLY A 36 -16.21 10.74 -6.64
N GLN A 37 -16.45 9.47 -7.03
CA GLN A 37 -17.62 8.71 -6.62
C GLN A 37 -17.32 7.90 -5.36
N HIS A 38 -18.38 7.53 -4.65
CA HIS A 38 -18.28 6.69 -3.47
C HIS A 38 -18.09 5.22 -3.86
N ILE A 39 -17.22 4.53 -3.11
CA ILE A 39 -17.09 3.08 -3.20
C ILE A 39 -18.41 2.42 -2.76
N ARG A 40 -18.75 1.31 -3.42
CA ARG A 40 -19.94 0.50 -3.11
C ARG A 40 -19.98 0.12 -1.63
N THR A 41 -21.19 0.08 -1.08
CA THR A 41 -21.43 -0.30 0.32
C THR A 41 -20.99 -1.74 0.64
N SER A 42 -20.97 -2.60 -0.37
CA SER A 42 -20.52 -4.00 -0.28
C SER A 42 -19.00 -4.18 -0.23
N SER A 43 -18.22 -3.16 -0.63
CA SER A 43 -16.76 -3.27 -0.60
C SER A 43 -16.25 -3.14 0.83
N LYS A 44 -15.45 -4.10 1.26
CA LYS A 44 -14.79 -4.07 2.57
C LYS A 44 -13.82 -2.89 2.71
N LEU A 45 -13.38 -2.28 1.59
CA LEU A 45 -12.53 -1.11 1.62
C LEU A 45 -13.28 0.15 2.08
N ARG A 46 -14.61 0.22 1.97
CA ARG A 46 -15.38 1.44 2.28
C ARG A 46 -15.17 1.94 3.72
N SER A 47 -15.04 1.03 4.68
CA SER A 47 -14.82 1.37 6.09
C SER A 47 -13.46 2.01 6.36
N LEU A 48 -12.50 1.82 5.44
CA LEU A 48 -11.15 2.38 5.51
C LEU A 48 -11.07 3.80 4.92
N THR A 49 -12.20 4.36 4.46
CA THR A 49 -12.28 5.68 3.80
C THR A 49 -11.16 5.90 2.76
N PRO A 50 -11.00 4.96 1.81
CA PRO A 50 -9.83 4.92 0.97
C PRO A 50 -9.82 6.06 -0.03
N PHE A 51 -8.63 6.46 -0.45
CA PHE A 51 -8.42 7.53 -1.41
C PHE A 51 -7.23 7.21 -2.32
N ILE A 52 -7.13 7.91 -3.45
CA ILE A 52 -6.00 7.83 -4.36
C ILE A 52 -5.08 9.02 -4.08
N ASP A 53 -3.80 8.77 -3.81
CA ASP A 53 -2.81 9.82 -3.57
C ASP A 53 -2.30 10.49 -4.86
N ALA A 54 -1.43 11.49 -4.72
CA ALA A 54 -0.83 12.21 -5.85
C ALA A 54 0.02 11.32 -6.79
N ALA A 55 0.47 10.16 -6.32
CA ALA A 55 1.21 9.18 -7.11
C ALA A 55 0.29 8.17 -7.85
N GLY A 56 -1.02 8.25 -7.63
CA GLY A 56 -2.02 7.36 -8.19
C GLY A 56 -2.18 6.04 -7.41
N ILE A 57 -1.74 5.99 -6.15
CA ILE A 57 -1.75 4.80 -5.30
C ILE A 57 -2.97 4.84 -4.38
N LEU A 58 -3.67 3.71 -4.26
CA LEU A 58 -4.81 3.52 -3.36
C LEU A 58 -4.32 3.37 -1.90
N ARG A 59 -4.84 4.20 -1.00
CA ARG A 59 -4.43 4.28 0.41
C ARG A 59 -5.61 4.31 1.36
N VAL A 60 -5.36 3.93 2.61
CA VAL A 60 -6.31 4.07 3.72
C VAL A 60 -6.42 5.53 4.16
N GLY A 61 -7.64 6.00 4.36
CA GLY A 61 -7.93 7.32 4.96
C GLY A 61 -8.44 7.23 6.39
N GLY A 62 -8.79 8.38 6.96
CA GLY A 62 -9.79 8.47 8.03
C GLY A 62 -9.35 8.20 9.46
N ARG A 63 -8.10 7.85 9.78
CA ARG A 63 -7.65 7.77 11.18
C ARG A 63 -6.22 8.31 11.31
N LEU A 64 -6.02 9.21 12.27
CA LEU A 64 -4.76 9.88 12.67
C LEU A 64 -4.48 11.25 12.00
N GLN A 65 -5.36 12.23 12.24
CA GLN A 65 -5.07 13.65 11.94
C GLN A 65 -4.11 14.30 12.95
N HIS A 66 -3.85 13.66 14.11
CA HIS A 66 -3.08 14.23 15.22
C HIS A 66 -1.92 13.34 15.71
N THR A 67 -1.09 12.83 14.81
CA THR A 67 0.13 12.11 15.19
C THR A 67 1.35 12.63 14.45
N HIS A 68 2.52 12.59 15.12
CA HIS A 68 3.84 12.84 14.51
C HIS A 68 4.28 11.71 13.54
N ALA A 69 3.33 10.94 13.03
CA ALA A 69 3.60 9.82 12.15
C ALA A 69 3.84 10.29 10.71
N SER A 70 4.67 9.54 9.99
CA SER A 70 4.93 9.76 8.57
C SER A 70 3.67 9.65 7.72
N PHE A 71 3.73 10.11 6.46
CA PHE A 71 2.58 10.00 5.54
C PHE A 71 2.17 8.55 5.29
N ASP A 72 3.13 7.65 5.09
CA ASP A 72 2.86 6.21 4.89
C ASP A 72 2.24 5.56 6.14
N GLU A 73 2.62 5.98 7.35
CA GLU A 73 2.03 5.48 8.60
C GLU A 73 0.60 5.96 8.81
N ARG A 74 0.30 7.20 8.43
CA ARG A 74 -1.06 7.76 8.52
C ARG A 74 -1.98 7.24 7.41
N HIS A 75 -1.40 6.98 6.24
CA HIS A 75 -2.10 6.59 5.03
C HIS A 75 -1.46 5.36 4.41
N PRO A 76 -1.52 4.19 5.07
CA PRO A 76 -0.89 2.99 4.57
C PRO A 76 -1.46 2.58 3.21
N ILE A 77 -0.59 2.00 2.38
CA ILE A 77 -0.90 1.56 1.02
C ILE A 77 -1.74 0.29 1.09
N ILE A 78 -2.89 0.29 0.42
CA ILE A 78 -3.78 -0.87 0.41
C ILE A 78 -3.22 -1.92 -0.56
N LEU A 79 -3.02 -3.14 -0.08
CA LEU A 79 -2.53 -4.27 -0.87
C LEU A 79 -3.38 -5.50 -0.61
N ASN A 80 -3.48 -6.40 -1.60
CA ASN A 80 -4.13 -7.69 -1.41
C ASN A 80 -3.09 -8.75 -0.98
N ALA A 81 -3.41 -9.58 0.00
CA ALA A 81 -2.54 -10.62 0.54
C ALA A 81 -2.20 -11.74 -0.47
N ASP A 82 -3.08 -11.96 -1.45
CA ASP A 82 -2.88 -12.96 -2.50
C ASP A 82 -1.96 -12.49 -3.63
N ASP A 83 -1.66 -11.20 -3.68
CA ASP A 83 -0.79 -10.63 -4.71
C ASP A 83 0.68 -11.03 -4.49
N GLN A 84 1.37 -11.39 -5.56
CA GLN A 84 2.78 -11.79 -5.53
C GLN A 84 3.69 -10.66 -5.02
N LEU A 85 3.44 -9.41 -5.39
CA LEU A 85 4.18 -8.25 -4.89
C LEU A 85 4.05 -8.15 -3.38
N THR A 86 2.84 -8.34 -2.83
CA THR A 86 2.63 -8.33 -1.38
C THR A 86 3.48 -9.38 -0.70
N ARG A 87 3.48 -10.63 -1.20
CA ARG A 87 4.32 -11.70 -0.65
C ARG A 87 5.81 -11.37 -0.71
N LEU A 88 6.28 -10.77 -1.81
CA LEU A 88 7.67 -10.33 -1.94
C LEU A 88 8.03 -9.21 -0.96
N LEU A 89 7.13 -8.26 -0.73
CA LEU A 89 7.33 -7.20 0.26
C LEU A 89 7.38 -7.77 1.69
N VAL A 90 6.53 -8.74 2.00
CA VAL A 90 6.57 -9.45 3.30
C VAL A 90 7.88 -10.21 3.47
N ASP A 91 8.32 -10.97 2.47
CA ASP A 91 9.59 -11.72 2.54
C ASP A 91 10.80 -10.78 2.64
N TYR A 92 10.79 -9.67 1.89
CA TYR A 92 11.82 -8.64 1.99
C TYR A 92 11.91 -8.08 3.41
N GLU A 93 10.77 -7.71 4.00
CA GLU A 93 10.73 -7.12 5.33
C GLU A 93 11.12 -8.14 6.42
N HIS A 94 10.69 -9.39 6.27
CA HIS A 94 11.07 -10.50 7.14
C HIS A 94 12.58 -10.74 7.15
N ARG A 95 13.24 -10.71 5.97
CA ARG A 95 14.70 -10.80 5.87
C ARG A 95 15.39 -9.57 6.43
N ARG A 96 14.84 -8.36 6.20
CA ARG A 96 15.39 -7.10 6.70
C ARG A 96 15.41 -7.06 8.23
N LEU A 97 14.42 -7.66 8.87
CA LEU A 97 14.31 -7.78 10.32
C LEU A 97 15.06 -9.00 10.89
N MET A 98 15.90 -9.69 10.09
CA MET A 98 16.68 -10.85 10.54
C MET A 98 15.83 -11.98 11.12
N HIS A 99 14.62 -12.20 10.58
CA HIS A 99 13.67 -13.19 11.09
C HIS A 99 13.15 -12.93 12.51
N ASP A 100 13.16 -11.65 12.94
CA ASP A 100 12.46 -11.27 14.15
C ASP A 100 11.00 -11.73 14.10
N GLY A 101 10.47 -12.14 15.26
CA GLY A 101 9.20 -12.85 15.35
C GLY A 101 8.03 -12.16 14.62
N PRO A 102 6.96 -12.91 14.31
CA PRO A 102 5.88 -12.47 13.42
C PRO A 102 5.19 -11.17 13.86
N GLN A 103 5.15 -10.88 15.16
CA GLN A 103 4.59 -9.64 15.69
C GLN A 103 5.40 -8.41 15.26
N HIS A 104 6.73 -8.52 15.24
CA HIS A 104 7.60 -7.41 14.87
C HIS A 104 7.53 -7.14 13.36
N LEU A 105 7.48 -8.22 12.56
CA LEU A 105 7.21 -8.15 11.13
C LEU A 105 5.88 -7.46 10.83
N LEU A 106 4.80 -7.89 11.47
CA LEU A 106 3.48 -7.28 11.30
C LEU A 106 3.48 -5.80 11.67
N ALA A 107 4.04 -5.45 12.82
CA ALA A 107 4.15 -4.07 13.27
C ALA A 107 4.93 -3.22 12.27
N SER A 108 6.01 -3.74 11.70
CA SER A 108 6.81 -3.03 10.69
C SER A 108 6.06 -2.84 9.37
N LEU A 109 5.39 -3.89 8.87
CA LEU A 109 4.59 -3.83 7.64
C LEU A 109 3.42 -2.85 7.77
N GLN A 110 2.71 -2.88 8.90
CA GLN A 110 1.53 -2.02 9.15
C GLN A 110 1.86 -0.52 9.16
N ARG A 111 3.13 -0.14 9.30
CA ARG A 111 3.58 1.25 9.18
C ARG A 111 3.53 1.78 7.75
N ARG A 112 3.45 0.93 6.74
CA ARG A 112 3.44 1.35 5.32
C ARG A 112 2.36 0.68 4.50
N TYR A 113 1.91 -0.51 4.90
CA TYR A 113 1.00 -1.34 4.13
C TYR A 113 -0.20 -1.77 4.96
N TRP A 114 -1.37 -1.64 4.36
CA TRP A 114 -2.59 -2.26 4.84
C TRP A 114 -2.88 -3.48 3.98
N ILE A 115 -2.38 -4.64 4.43
CA ILE A 115 -2.52 -5.90 3.71
C ILE A 115 -3.91 -6.48 3.99
N PHE A 116 -4.66 -6.71 2.92
CA PHE A 116 -6.05 -7.13 2.91
C PHE A 116 -6.15 -8.58 2.40
N GLY A 117 -6.73 -9.49 3.18
CA GLY A 117 -6.95 -10.90 2.83
C GLY A 117 -8.19 -11.44 3.51
#